data_AF-A0A060BZZ8-F1
#
_entry.id   AF-A0A060BZZ8-F1
#
_cell.length_a   1.000
_cell.length_b   1.000
_cell.length_c   1.000
_cell.angle_alpha   90.00
_cell.angle_beta   90.00
_cell.angle_gamma   90.00
#
_symmetry.space_group_name_H-M   'P 1'
#
loop_
_entity.id
_entity.type
_entity.pdbx_description
1 polymer ?
#
loop_
_entity_poly.entity_id
_entity_poly.type
_entity_poly.pdbx_seq_one_letter_code
_entity_poly.pdbx_strand_id
1 'polypeptide(L)'
;SSLTGHAAAAASVTAQEWILYKEKFLDPAGRIVDNVNGGISHSEGQGYGLLLSYLADSRGDFDSIWAFTRREMLVRNDGLSVWKWDPATEPHVTDINDATDGDLLIAYSLSLAGSGWNRPD
;
A
#
# COMPACT_ATOMS: atom_id res chain seq x y z
N SER A 1 -6.17 -11.92 34.75
CA SER A 1 -7.06 -11.64 33.61
C SER A 1 -6.24 -11.68 32.34
N SER A 2 -6.36 -12.78 31.59
CA SER A 2 -5.68 -12.95 30.31
C SER A 2 -6.46 -12.18 29.24
N LEU A 3 -5.83 -11.19 28.62
CA LEU A 3 -6.35 -10.61 27.38
C LEU A 3 -6.20 -11.68 26.30
N THR A 4 -7.33 -12.24 25.92
CA THR A 4 -7.51 -13.03 24.71
C THR A 4 -6.81 -12.35 23.55
N GLY A 5 -5.79 -13.01 23.01
CA GLY A 5 -5.19 -12.62 21.74
C GLY A 5 -6.29 -12.52 20.69
N HIS A 6 -6.33 -11.39 19.99
CA HIS A 6 -7.14 -11.27 18.79
C HIS A 6 -6.65 -12.37 17.85
N ALA A 7 -7.48 -13.38 17.63
CA ALA A 7 -7.22 -14.36 16.59
C ALA A 7 -7.01 -13.55 15.31
N ALA A 8 -5.79 -13.60 14.76
CA ALA A 8 -5.51 -13.06 13.45
C ALA A 8 -6.56 -13.66 12.51
N ALA A 9 -7.41 -12.80 11.94
CA ALA A 9 -8.37 -13.23 10.93
C ALA A 9 -7.58 -14.04 9.89
N ALA A 10 -8.05 -15.26 9.62
CA ALA A 10 -7.38 -16.18 8.71
C ALA A 10 -7.02 -15.44 7.41
N ALA A 11 -5.75 -15.53 7.00
CA ALA A 11 -5.22 -14.99 5.76
C ALA A 11 -6.20 -15.22 4.61
N SER A 12 -6.85 -14.15 4.15
CA SER A 12 -7.90 -14.23 3.12
C SER A 12 -7.34 -14.17 1.70
N VAL A 13 -6.03 -13.95 1.55
CA VAL A 13 -5.31 -13.95 0.28
C VAL A 13 -4.22 -15.01 0.38
N THR A 14 -4.24 -15.99 -0.52
CA THR A 14 -3.19 -17.00 -0.58
C THR A 14 -1.91 -16.43 -1.18
N ALA A 15 -0.76 -17.02 -0.87
CA ALA A 15 0.51 -16.63 -1.48
C ALA A 15 0.47 -16.71 -3.02
N GLN A 16 -0.28 -17.67 -3.58
CA GLN A 16 -0.40 -17.82 -5.03
C GLN A 16 -1.24 -16.72 -5.67
N GLU A 17 -2.36 -16.31 -5.05
CA GLU A 17 -3.16 -15.18 -5.53
C GLU A 17 -2.35 -13.88 -5.47
N TRP A 18 -1.57 -13.70 -4.40
CA TRP A 18 -0.66 -12.57 -4.30
C TRP A 18 0.41 -12.58 -5.40
N ILE A 19 1.04 -13.72 -5.69
CA ILE A 19 2.02 -13.86 -6.78
C ILE A 19 1.41 -13.40 -8.12
N LEU A 20 0.20 -13.88 -8.44
CA LEU A 20 -0.49 -13.52 -9.68
C LEU A 20 -0.84 -12.03 -9.75
N TYR A 21 -1.17 -11.41 -8.61
CA TYR A 21 -1.42 -9.98 -8.53
C TYR A 21 -0.12 -9.18 -8.73
N LYS A 22 0.94 -9.48 -7.95
CA LYS A 22 2.18 -8.71 -7.98
C LYS A 22 2.89 -8.81 -9.33
N GLU A 23 2.81 -9.95 -10.01
CA GLU A 23 3.36 -10.11 -11.38
C GLU A 23 2.73 -9.15 -12.40
N LYS A 24 1.48 -8.73 -12.16
CA LYS A 24 0.74 -7.84 -13.06
C LYS A 24 0.86 -6.37 -12.69
N PHE A 25 0.95 -6.08 -11.40
CA PHE A 25 0.72 -4.72 -10.89
C PHE A 25 1.86 -4.18 -10.02
N LEU A 26 2.66 -5.01 -9.35
CA LEU A 26 3.73 -4.53 -8.47
C LEU A 26 5.05 -4.44 -9.24
N ASP A 27 5.61 -3.24 -9.35
CA ASP A 27 6.95 -3.05 -9.92
C ASP A 27 8.06 -3.17 -8.85
N PRO A 28 9.34 -3.32 -9.26
CA PRO A 28 10.46 -3.42 -8.33
C PRO A 28 10.69 -2.18 -7.46
N ALA A 29 10.12 -1.02 -7.81
CA ALA A 29 10.25 0.21 -7.04
C ALA A 29 9.20 0.31 -5.92
N GLY A 30 8.23 -0.61 -5.86
CA GLY A 30 7.14 -0.61 -4.88
C GLY A 30 5.84 0.03 -5.38
N ARG A 31 5.73 0.29 -6.69
CA ARG A 31 4.50 0.85 -7.27
C ARG A 31 3.50 -0.24 -7.54
N ILE A 32 2.26 0.01 -7.14
CA ILE A 32 1.08 -0.60 -7.75
C ILE A 32 0.75 0.22 -8.99
N VAL A 33 1.02 -0.39 -10.15
CA VAL A 33 0.95 0.24 -11.46
C VAL A 33 -0.41 -0.06 -12.08
N ASP A 34 -1.13 0.99 -12.44
CA ASP A 34 -2.29 0.91 -13.32
C ASP A 34 -1.79 0.76 -14.77
N ASN A 35 -1.75 -0.47 -15.25
CA ASN A 35 -1.23 -0.82 -16.58
C ASN A 35 -2.16 -0.41 -17.73
N VAL A 36 -3.39 0.03 -17.47
CA VAL A 36 -4.33 0.50 -18.49
C VAL A 36 -4.42 2.03 -18.55
N ASN A 37 -4.03 2.73 -17.49
CA ASN A 37 -4.05 4.20 -17.42
C ASN A 37 -2.65 4.82 -17.46
N GLY A 38 -1.85 4.48 -18.48
CA GLY A 38 -0.55 5.12 -18.72
C GLY A 38 0.55 4.77 -17.71
N GLY A 39 0.33 3.75 -16.87
CA GLY A 39 1.31 3.33 -15.88
C GLY A 39 1.34 4.22 -14.63
N ILE A 40 0.30 5.02 -14.37
CA ILE A 40 0.21 5.82 -13.14
C ILE A 40 0.03 4.93 -11.90
N SER A 41 0.33 5.48 -10.73
CA SER A 41 0.03 4.88 -9.43
C SER A 41 -0.90 5.80 -8.67
N HIS A 42 -1.96 5.23 -8.09
CA HIS A 42 -2.92 5.94 -7.25
C HIS A 42 -2.73 5.58 -5.77
N SER A 43 -3.10 6.48 -4.86
CA SER A 43 -3.09 6.20 -3.42
C SER A 43 -3.98 4.99 -3.08
N GLU A 44 -5.14 4.86 -3.73
CA GLU A 44 -6.02 3.69 -3.65
C GLU A 44 -5.29 2.39 -4.02
N GLY A 45 -4.59 2.39 -5.16
CA GLY A 45 -3.81 1.24 -5.62
C GLY A 45 -2.73 0.84 -4.63
N GLN A 46 -1.97 1.82 -4.12
CA GLN A 46 -0.98 1.57 -3.06
C GLN A 46 -1.62 1.00 -1.80
N GLY A 47 -2.76 1.54 -1.37
CA GLY A 47 -3.52 1.05 -0.21
C GLY A 47 -3.97 -0.40 -0.37
N TYR A 48 -4.49 -0.77 -1.54
CA TYR A 48 -4.80 -2.18 -1.84
C TYR A 48 -3.55 -3.07 -1.86
N GLY A 49 -2.44 -2.61 -2.44
CA GLY A 49 -1.17 -3.33 -2.40
C GLY A 49 -0.71 -3.63 -0.96
N LEU A 50 -0.80 -2.64 -0.06
CA LEU A 50 -0.48 -2.82 1.36
C LEU A 50 -1.43 -3.82 2.03
N LEU A 51 -2.75 -3.70 1.81
CA LEU A 51 -3.72 -4.62 2.40
C LEU A 51 -3.51 -6.05 1.91
N LEU A 52 -3.38 -6.25 0.61
CA LEU A 52 -3.25 -7.58 0.00
C LEU A 52 -1.93 -8.25 0.37
N SER A 53 -0.82 -7.49 0.39
CA SER A 53 0.47 -8.03 0.84
C SER A 53 0.46 -8.41 2.33
N TYR A 54 -0.21 -7.63 3.18
CA TYR A 54 -0.42 -8.00 4.59
C TYR A 54 -1.25 -9.29 4.73
N LEU A 55 -2.39 -9.38 4.01
CA LEU A 55 -3.27 -10.56 4.06
C LEU A 55 -2.59 -11.83 3.54
N ALA A 56 -1.60 -11.70 2.65
CA ALA A 56 -0.78 -12.80 2.14
C ALA A 56 0.49 -13.08 2.98
N ASP A 57 0.71 -12.36 4.09
CA ASP A 57 1.93 -12.37 4.91
C ASP A 57 3.23 -12.08 4.11
N SER A 58 3.14 -11.31 3.01
CA SER A 58 4.28 -10.90 2.20
C SER A 58 4.92 -9.61 2.72
N ARG A 59 5.64 -9.72 3.85
CA ARG A 59 6.26 -8.59 4.55
C ARG A 59 7.23 -7.78 3.68
N GLY A 60 8.06 -8.44 2.87
CA GLY A 60 9.05 -7.75 2.02
C GLY A 60 8.40 -6.91 0.92
N ASP A 61 7.29 -7.39 0.36
CA ASP A 61 6.53 -6.61 -0.63
C ASP A 61 5.79 -5.46 0.04
N PHE A 62 5.20 -5.69 1.23
CA PHE A 62 4.56 -4.65 2.03
C PHE A 62 5.54 -3.50 2.30
N ASP A 63 6.76 -3.82 2.75
CA ASP A 63 7.80 -2.83 3.02
C ASP A 63 8.19 -2.03 1.78
N SER A 64 8.28 -2.71 0.62
CA SER A 64 8.61 -2.07 -0.65
C SER A 64 7.51 -1.10 -1.09
N ILE A 65 6.24 -1.52 -1.00
CA ILE A 65 5.07 -0.69 -1.33
C ILE A 65 5.01 0.51 -0.39
N TRP A 66 5.18 0.30 0.92
CA TRP A 66 5.14 1.38 1.90
C TRP A 66 6.29 2.38 1.69
N ALA A 67 7.50 1.89 1.42
CA ALA A 67 8.65 2.74 1.15
C ALA A 67 8.42 3.65 -0.06
N PHE A 68 7.80 3.14 -1.13
CA PHE A 68 7.39 3.94 -2.27
C PHE A 68 6.34 4.98 -1.86
N THR A 69 5.22 4.54 -1.28
CA THR A 69 4.10 5.41 -0.89
C THR A 69 4.57 6.55 0.01
N ARG A 70 5.37 6.24 1.03
CA ARG A 70 5.89 7.25 1.96
C ARG A 70 6.84 8.24 1.29
N ARG A 71 7.68 7.79 0.36
CA ARG A 71 8.70 8.64 -0.27
C ARG A 71 8.13 9.53 -1.37
N GLU A 72 7.22 8.97 -2.16
CA GLU A 72 6.76 9.58 -3.42
C GLU A 72 5.37 10.19 -3.31
N MET A 73 4.53 9.71 -2.38
CA MET A 73 3.13 10.10 -2.30
C MET A 73 2.75 10.82 -1.01
N LEU A 74 3.46 10.60 0.11
CA LEU A 74 3.34 11.41 1.33
C LEU A 74 4.21 12.67 1.28
N VAL A 75 4.00 13.49 0.25
CA VAL A 75 4.73 14.77 0.05
C VAL A 75 4.07 15.96 0.74
N ARG A 76 2.89 15.75 1.33
CA ARG A 76 2.15 16.73 2.12
C ARG A 76 2.64 16.75 3.56
N ASN A 77 2.36 17.84 4.29
CA ASN A 77 2.75 18.00 5.70
C ASN A 77 1.63 17.65 6.72
N ASP A 78 0.49 17.15 6.24
CA ASP A 78 -0.67 16.78 7.05
C ASP A 78 -0.86 15.26 7.22
N GLY A 79 0.04 14.47 6.62
CA GLY A 79 0.02 13.01 6.70
C GLY A 79 -0.90 12.32 5.69
N LEU A 80 -1.53 13.06 4.77
CA LEU A 80 -2.32 12.50 3.68
C LEU A 80 -1.45 12.20 2.46
N SER A 81 -1.88 11.21 1.67
CA SER A 81 -1.23 10.84 0.42
C SER A 81 -1.81 11.63 -0.75
N VAL A 82 -0.95 12.06 -1.68
CA VAL A 82 -1.45 12.58 -2.96
C VAL A 82 -2.11 11.44 -3.74
N TRP A 83 -3.20 11.75 -4.42
CA TRP A 83 -4.02 10.71 -5.05
C TRP A 83 -3.36 10.05 -6.25
N LYS A 84 -2.40 10.72 -6.92
CA LYS A 84 -1.79 10.26 -8.16
C LYS A 84 -0.30 10.59 -8.27
N TRP A 85 0.46 9.61 -8.74
CA TRP A 85 1.85 9.71 -9.16
C TRP A 85 1.97 9.24 -10.62
N ASP A 86 2.60 10.05 -11.47
CA ASP A 86 2.69 9.82 -12.92
C ASP A 86 4.15 9.72 -13.38
N PRO A 87 4.62 8.56 -13.88
CA PRO A 87 5.99 8.40 -14.36
C PRO A 87 6.32 9.28 -15.58
N ALA A 88 5.32 9.75 -16.31
CA ALA A 88 5.51 10.50 -17.56
C ALA A 88 5.69 12.01 -17.35
N THR A 89 5.51 12.52 -16.13
CA THR A 89 5.64 13.95 -15.82
C THR A 89 6.84 14.23 -14.91
N GLU A 90 7.39 15.44 -15.01
CA GLU A 90 8.38 15.97 -14.07
C GLU A 90 7.89 17.34 -13.59
N PRO A 91 7.53 17.50 -12.29
CA PRO A 91 7.54 16.48 -11.24
C PRO A 91 6.51 15.36 -11.49
N HIS A 92 6.74 14.17 -10.92
CA HIS A 92 5.82 13.04 -11.00
C HIS A 92 4.47 13.28 -10.30
N VAL A 93 4.43 14.23 -9.37
CA VAL A 93 3.21 14.69 -8.68
C VAL A 93 2.87 16.08 -9.19
N THR A 94 1.77 16.20 -9.92
CA THR A 94 1.28 17.46 -10.50
C THR A 94 0.01 17.98 -9.83
N ASP A 95 -0.66 17.14 -9.04
CA ASP A 95 -1.82 17.48 -8.22
C ASP A 95 -1.56 16.99 -6.79
N ILE A 96 -1.64 17.90 -5.83
CA ILE A 96 -1.35 17.61 -4.42
C ILE A 96 -2.58 17.16 -3.63
N ASN A 97 -3.77 17.12 -4.24
CA ASN A 97 -4.99 16.65 -3.58
C ASN A 97 -4.86 15.20 -3.14
N ASP A 98 -5.60 14.85 -2.10
CA ASP A 98 -5.75 13.48 -1.62
C ASP A 98 -6.94 12.77 -2.27
N ALA A 99 -7.04 11.47 -1.99
CA ALA A 99 -8.26 10.70 -2.17
C ALA A 99 -8.46 9.89 -0.88
N THR A 100 -9.52 10.24 -0.16
CA THR A 100 -9.75 9.77 1.23
C THR A 100 -9.88 8.26 1.34
N ASP A 101 -10.36 7.57 0.31
CA ASP A 101 -10.40 6.11 0.24
C ASP A 101 -8.99 5.50 0.23
N GLY A 102 -8.07 6.08 -0.56
CA GLY A 102 -6.65 5.72 -0.53
C GLY A 102 -6.01 5.93 0.83
N ASP A 103 -6.27 7.08 1.47
CA ASP A 103 -5.73 7.36 2.81
C ASP A 103 -6.24 6.37 3.86
N LEU A 104 -7.54 6.05 3.83
CA LEU A 104 -8.15 5.08 4.74
C LEU A 104 -7.58 3.67 4.52
N LEU A 105 -7.37 3.25 3.27
CA LEU A 105 -6.75 1.96 2.95
C LEU A 105 -5.32 1.91 3.49
N ILE A 106 -4.50 2.93 3.21
CA ILE A 106 -3.11 3.01 3.68
C ILE A 106 -3.06 2.94 5.21
N ALA A 107 -3.82 3.80 5.90
CA ALA A 107 -3.83 3.86 7.36
C ALA A 107 -4.31 2.55 7.98
N TYR A 108 -5.35 1.93 7.41
CA TYR A 108 -5.87 0.66 7.89
C TYR A 108 -4.85 -0.47 7.71
N SER A 109 -4.20 -0.57 6.54
CA SER A 109 -3.17 -1.57 6.29
C SER A 109 -1.96 -1.42 7.20
N LEU A 110 -1.51 -0.19 7.48
CA LEU A 110 -0.43 0.07 8.44
C LEU A 110 -0.83 -0.32 9.87
N SER A 111 -2.06 -0.02 10.28
CA SER A 111 -2.58 -0.44 11.59
C SER A 111 -2.65 -1.97 11.74
N LEU A 112 -3.12 -2.66 10.69
CA LEU A 112 -3.12 -4.12 10.63
C LEU A 112 -1.71 -4.70 10.73
N ALA A 113 -0.78 -4.19 9.91
CA ALA A 113 0.62 -4.61 9.93
C ALA A 113 1.29 -4.34 11.29
N GLY A 114 1.09 -3.15 11.86
CA GLY A 114 1.64 -2.78 13.17
C GLY A 114 1.20 -3.73 14.28
N SER A 115 -0.09 -4.05 14.33
CA SER A 115 -0.66 -4.99 15.30
C SER A 115 -0.28 -6.44 15.01
N GLY A 116 -0.51 -6.92 13.78
CA GLY A 116 -0.34 -8.31 13.38
C GLY A 116 1.12 -8.77 13.31
N TRP A 117 2.04 -7.85 13.02
CA TRP A 117 3.47 -8.13 12.96
C TRP A 117 4.26 -7.57 14.15
N ASN A 118 3.58 -6.95 15.11
CA ASN A 118 4.16 -6.32 16.30
C ASN A 118 5.26 -5.30 15.96
N ARG A 119 4.90 -4.36 15.07
CA ARG A 119 5.77 -3.30 14.55
C ARG A 119 5.30 -1.93 15.04
N PRO A 120 6.14 -1.19 15.80
CA PRO A 120 5.76 0.12 16.34
C PRO A 120 6.07 1.29 15.38
N ASP A 121 6.75 1.02 14.26
CA ASP A 121 7.19 1.98 13.25
C ASP A 121 6.12 2.36 12.23
#